data_AF-A0A8J4TPJ9-F1
#
_entry.id   AF-A0A8J4TPJ9-F1
#
_cell.length_a   1.000
_cell.length_b   1.000
_cell.length_c   1.000
_cell.angle_alpha   90.00
_cell.angle_beta   90.00
_cell.angle_gamma   90.00
#
_symmetry.space_group_name_H-M   'P 1'
#
loop_
_entity.id
_entity.type
_entity.pdbx_description
1 polymer ?
#
loop_
_entity_poly.entity_id
_entity_poly.type
_entity_poly.pdbx_seq_one_letter_code
_entity_poly.pdbx_strand_id
1 'polypeptide(L)'
;GDHKVFLSLLSILSLLLIFLLVQRHCSMVSKIALALGLLGVYSYRAAVGSVLFPWQHSTQAVSRGTGEAHFVYVFVLGILFTGVKDLLRSQVMSSVADGRRLKSMGLWEVYSGMVLLVALLFRAHNLPTLACCLLIQTIMAQFIWKRLHYDAAQTTIMHYWFGQAFFFFQGNSNNIATVDISVGFVGLESYVEAPAVFLTAFSTYAGPLLWACHLVCYLSSEKD
;
A
#
# COMPACT_ATOMS: atom_id res chain seq x y z
N GLY A 1 21.81 2.52 -20.20
CA GLY A 1 20.41 2.67 -20.66
C GLY A 1 19.55 1.55 -20.11
N ASP A 2 19.96 0.31 -20.33
CA ASP A 2 19.12 -0.89 -20.19
C ASP A 2 18.60 -1.15 -18.77
N HIS A 3 19.40 -0.90 -17.74
CA HIS A 3 18.97 -1.09 -16.35
C HIS A 3 17.81 -0.16 -15.95
N LYS A 4 17.83 1.10 -16.39
CA LYS A 4 16.75 2.05 -16.10
C LYS A 4 15.46 1.69 -16.85
N VAL A 5 15.59 1.22 -18.09
CA VAL A 5 14.44 0.74 -18.88
C VAL A 5 13.79 -0.47 -18.19
N PHE A 6 14.61 -1.42 -17.75
CA PHE A 6 14.13 -2.59 -17.00
C PHE A 6 13.40 -2.18 -15.70
N LEU A 7 13.99 -1.30 -14.90
CA LEU A 7 13.37 -0.81 -13.66
C LEU A 7 12.04 -0.09 -13.93
N SER A 8 11.96 0.64 -15.06
CA SER A 8 10.77 1.35 -15.49
C SER A 8 9.64 0.38 -15.86
N LEU A 9 9.92 -0.60 -16.71
CA LEU A 9 8.96 -1.64 -17.09
C LEU A 9 8.47 -2.42 -15.87
N LEU A 10 9.41 -2.83 -15.01
CA LEU A 10 9.11 -3.56 -13.79
C LEU A 10 8.23 -2.74 -12.83
N SER A 11 8.48 -1.44 -12.70
CA SER A 11 7.64 -0.54 -11.89
C SER A 11 6.23 -0.40 -12.45
N ILE A 12 6.07 -0.26 -13.77
CA ILE A 12 4.76 -0.16 -14.42
C ILE A 12 3.96 -1.45 -14.20
N LEU A 13 4.58 -2.60 -14.46
CA LEU A 13 3.94 -3.91 -14.26
C LEU A 13 3.53 -4.11 -12.79
N SER A 14 4.38 -3.69 -11.86
CA SER A 14 4.10 -3.79 -10.42
C SER A 14 2.93 -2.89 -10.01
N LEU A 15 2.91 -1.63 -10.45
CA LEU A 15 1.82 -0.69 -10.15
C LEU A 15 0.49 -1.13 -10.78
N LEU A 16 0.52 -1.65 -12.01
CA LEU A 16 -0.65 -2.25 -12.65
C LEU A 16 -1.16 -3.45 -11.86
N LEU A 17 -0.28 -4.36 -11.44
CA LEU A 17 -0.66 -5.51 -10.64
C LEU A 17 -1.25 -5.08 -9.29
N ILE A 18 -0.65 -4.11 -8.59
CA ILE A 18 -1.17 -3.52 -7.35
C ILE A 18 -2.59 -2.97 -7.59
N PHE A 19 -2.78 -2.18 -8.65
CA PHE A 19 -4.10 -1.65 -9.00
C PHE A 19 -5.12 -2.78 -9.21
N LEU A 20 -4.78 -3.79 -10.01
CA LEU A 20 -5.67 -4.90 -10.33
C LEU A 20 -6.11 -5.71 -9.10
N LEU A 21 -5.20 -5.91 -8.15
CA LEU A 21 -5.46 -6.66 -6.92
C LEU A 21 -6.31 -5.85 -5.93
N VAL A 22 -5.96 -4.58 -5.71
CA VAL A 22 -6.60 -3.74 -4.68
C VAL A 22 -7.96 -3.20 -5.13
N GLN A 23 -8.12 -2.87 -6.41
CA GLN A 23 -9.36 -2.24 -6.90
C GLN A 23 -10.62 -3.09 -6.66
N ARG A 24 -10.49 -4.41 -6.56
CA ARG A 24 -11.62 -5.34 -6.44
C ARG A 24 -12.47 -5.11 -5.20
N HIS A 25 -11.87 -4.55 -4.16
CA HIS A 25 -12.51 -4.36 -2.85
C HIS A 25 -12.90 -2.90 -2.57
N CYS A 26 -12.61 -1.97 -3.49
CA CYS A 26 -12.82 -0.53 -3.30
C CYS A 26 -14.11 -0.03 -3.96
N SER A 27 -14.64 1.07 -3.44
CA SER A 27 -15.68 1.88 -4.08
C SER A 27 -15.18 2.49 -5.39
N MET A 28 -16.10 2.92 -6.28
CA MET A 28 -15.71 3.51 -7.56
C MET A 28 -14.87 4.79 -7.40
N VAL A 29 -15.19 5.61 -6.39
CA VAL A 29 -14.42 6.83 -6.09
C VAL A 29 -13.00 6.47 -5.70
N SER A 30 -12.82 5.49 -4.81
CA SER A 30 -11.49 5.06 -4.38
C SER A 30 -10.72 4.28 -5.44
N LYS A 31 -11.39 3.64 -6.40
CA LYS A 31 -10.71 3.06 -7.58
C LYS A 31 -10.06 4.14 -8.43
N ILE A 32 -10.79 5.22 -8.74
CA ILE A 32 -10.24 6.37 -9.46
C ILE A 32 -9.16 7.03 -8.61
N ALA A 33 -9.46 7.18 -7.31
CA ALA A 33 -8.58 7.42 -6.18
C ALA A 33 -7.17 6.84 -6.35
N LEU A 34 -7.17 5.51 -6.31
CA LEU A 34 -6.02 4.64 -6.34
C LEU A 34 -5.31 4.70 -7.69
N ALA A 35 -6.04 4.73 -8.81
CA ALA A 35 -5.44 4.84 -10.14
C ALA A 35 -4.62 6.13 -10.30
N LEU A 36 -5.20 7.27 -9.90
CA LEU A 36 -4.52 8.57 -9.92
C LEU A 36 -3.35 8.61 -8.92
N GLY A 37 -3.54 8.04 -7.73
CA GLY A 37 -2.48 7.90 -6.73
C GLY A 37 -1.29 7.08 -7.23
N LEU A 38 -1.52 5.92 -7.84
CA LEU A 38 -0.46 5.06 -8.39
C LEU A 38 0.24 5.71 -9.59
N LEU A 39 -0.50 6.45 -10.41
CA LEU A 39 0.10 7.29 -11.45
C LEU A 39 1.02 8.36 -10.83
N GLY A 40 0.58 9.00 -9.74
CA GLY A 40 1.40 9.92 -8.96
C GLY A 40 2.65 9.26 -8.38
N VAL A 41 2.57 8.01 -7.92
CA VAL A 41 3.74 7.23 -7.46
C VAL A 41 4.73 7.05 -8.60
N TYR A 42 4.26 6.69 -9.80
CA TYR A 42 5.13 6.56 -10.98
C TYR A 42 5.78 7.92 -11.34
N SER A 43 5.00 9.00 -11.36
CA SER A 43 5.50 10.36 -11.62
C SER A 43 6.54 10.80 -10.59
N TYR A 44 6.33 10.52 -9.30
CA TYR A 44 7.31 10.76 -8.24
C TYR A 44 8.62 9.99 -8.50
N ARG A 45 8.54 8.72 -8.90
CA ARG A 45 9.71 7.90 -9.22
C ARG A 45 10.47 8.40 -10.45
N ALA A 46 9.76 8.96 -11.43
CA ALA A 46 10.38 9.63 -12.56
C ALA A 46 11.04 10.96 -12.16
N ALA A 47 10.39 11.77 -11.32
CA ALA A 47 10.90 13.05 -10.84
C ALA A 47 12.22 12.90 -10.05
N VAL A 48 12.29 11.88 -9.18
CA VAL A 48 13.51 11.52 -8.41
C VAL A 48 14.57 10.81 -9.29
N GLY A 49 14.24 10.49 -10.54
CA GLY A 49 15.19 9.91 -11.51
C GLY A 49 15.43 8.40 -11.37
N SER A 50 14.59 7.71 -10.60
CA SER A 50 14.67 6.24 -10.43
C SER A 50 14.11 5.46 -11.63
N VAL A 51 13.23 6.10 -12.41
CA VAL A 51 12.49 5.53 -13.55
C VAL A 51 12.54 6.53 -14.70
N LEU A 52 12.48 6.05 -15.95
CA LEU A 52 12.47 6.90 -17.13
C LEU A 52 11.04 7.35 -17.42
N PHE A 53 10.81 8.66 -17.57
CA PHE A 53 9.55 9.16 -18.11
C PHE A 53 9.57 9.05 -19.64
N PRO A 54 8.50 8.53 -20.29
CA PRO A 54 8.45 8.37 -21.75
C PRO A 54 8.65 9.67 -22.54
N TRP A 55 8.36 10.82 -21.92
CA TRP A 55 8.36 12.14 -22.56
C TRP A 55 9.49 13.06 -22.08
N GLN A 56 10.43 12.58 -21.25
CA GLN A 56 11.54 13.42 -20.80
C GLN A 56 12.67 13.46 -21.84
N HIS A 57 12.84 14.62 -22.47
CA HIS A 57 14.08 14.98 -23.15
C HIS A 57 15.17 15.29 -22.13
N SER A 58 16.41 14.88 -22.45
CA SER A 58 17.59 14.67 -21.61
C SER A 58 18.14 15.86 -20.78
N THR A 59 17.37 16.94 -20.57
CA THR A 59 17.87 18.23 -20.04
C THR A 59 17.08 18.81 -18.87
N GLN A 60 16.12 18.09 -18.27
CA GLN A 60 15.47 18.55 -17.04
C GLN A 60 16.24 18.10 -15.79
N ALA A 61 16.61 19.06 -14.93
CA ALA A 61 17.23 18.80 -13.64
C ALA A 61 16.34 17.87 -12.80
N VAL A 62 16.95 16.86 -12.18
CA VAL A 62 16.26 15.94 -11.25
C VAL A 62 15.59 16.79 -10.17
N SER A 63 14.26 16.75 -10.12
CA SER A 63 13.47 17.44 -9.10
C SER A 63 13.52 16.64 -7.80
N ARG A 64 13.35 17.32 -6.65
CA ARG A 64 13.22 16.64 -5.34
C ARG A 64 11.98 15.76 -5.24
N GLY A 65 11.03 15.87 -6.18
CA GLY A 65 9.81 15.05 -6.20
C GLY A 65 8.77 15.46 -5.15
N THR A 66 8.92 16.62 -4.51
CA THR A 66 8.08 17.05 -3.38
C THR A 66 6.63 17.26 -3.81
N GLY A 67 6.40 17.91 -4.95
CA GLY A 67 5.05 18.17 -5.46
C GLY A 67 4.31 16.89 -5.85
N GLU A 68 5.03 15.94 -6.46
CA GLU A 68 4.51 14.64 -6.86
C GLU A 68 4.18 13.78 -5.64
N ALA A 69 5.02 13.80 -4.59
CA ALA A 69 4.73 13.12 -3.34
C ALA A 69 3.49 13.71 -2.63
N HIS A 70 3.38 15.04 -2.55
CA HIS A 70 2.19 15.72 -2.02
C HIS A 70 0.92 15.37 -2.79
N PHE A 71 0.98 15.30 -4.11
CA PHE A 71 -0.14 14.86 -4.94
C PHE A 71 -0.61 13.45 -4.55
N VAL A 72 0.30 12.51 -4.31
CA VAL A 72 -0.05 11.16 -3.84
C VAL A 72 -0.64 11.18 -2.43
N TYR A 73 -0.07 11.98 -1.51
CA TYR A 73 -0.60 12.09 -0.15
C TYR A 73 -2.05 12.58 -0.10
N VAL A 74 -2.46 13.48 -1.01
CA VAL A 74 -3.86 13.93 -1.10
C VAL A 74 -4.79 12.74 -1.38
N PHE A 75 -4.43 11.84 -2.29
CA PHE A 75 -5.23 10.64 -2.57
C PHE A 75 -5.19 9.63 -1.44
N VAL A 76 -4.03 9.43 -0.80
CA VAL A 76 -3.92 8.57 0.41
C VAL A 76 -4.90 9.07 1.48
N LEU A 77 -4.86 10.37 1.79
CA LEU A 77 -5.75 10.96 2.79
C LEU A 77 -7.22 10.87 2.39
N GLY A 78 -7.55 11.10 1.11
CA GLY A 78 -8.93 10.98 0.61
C GLY A 78 -9.51 9.56 0.72
N ILE A 79 -8.70 8.55 0.39
CA ILE A 79 -9.09 7.14 0.52
C ILE A 79 -9.25 6.76 2.00
N LEU A 80 -8.27 7.11 2.85
CA LEU A 80 -8.34 6.85 4.29
C LEU A 80 -9.55 7.53 4.94
N PHE A 81 -9.82 8.79 4.58
CA PHE A 81 -10.98 9.52 5.07
C PHE A 81 -12.29 8.84 4.67
N THR A 82 -12.39 8.37 3.42
CA THR A 82 -13.57 7.65 2.93
C THR A 82 -13.79 6.36 3.73
N GLY A 83 -12.73 5.57 3.96
CA GLY A 83 -12.81 4.35 4.75
C GLY A 83 -13.18 4.59 6.22
N VAL A 84 -12.53 5.56 6.88
CA VAL A 84 -12.84 5.92 8.28
C VAL A 84 -14.27 6.44 8.41
N LYS A 85 -14.73 7.28 7.48
CA LYS A 85 -16.12 7.75 7.43
C LYS A 85 -17.10 6.58 7.37
N ASP A 86 -16.84 5.59 6.54
CA ASP A 86 -17.71 4.42 6.39
C ASP A 86 -17.69 3.53 7.66
N LEU A 87 -16.52 3.39 8.30
CA LEU A 87 -16.41 2.72 9.60
C LEU A 87 -17.20 3.44 10.69
N LEU A 88 -17.09 4.77 10.79
CA LEU A 88 -17.85 5.55 11.77
C LEU A 88 -19.35 5.47 11.52
N ARG A 89 -19.76 5.57 10.25
CA ARG A 89 -21.17 5.47 9.86
C ARG A 89 -21.73 4.07 10.14
N SER A 90 -20.92 3.02 10.04
CA SER A 90 -21.34 1.65 10.37
C SER A 90 -21.74 1.47 11.83
N GLN A 91 -21.17 2.26 12.76
CA GLN A 91 -21.48 2.19 14.19
C GLN A 91 -22.84 2.81 14.54
N VAL A 92 -23.33 3.74 13.72
CA VAL A 92 -24.56 4.50 13.95
C VAL A 92 -25.74 3.88 13.19
N MET A 93 -25.48 2.92 12.30
CA MET A 93 -26.51 2.28 11.48
C MET A 93 -27.42 1.40 12.34
N SER A 94 -28.73 1.57 12.22
CA SER A 94 -29.73 0.77 12.94
C SER A 94 -29.85 -0.66 12.40
N SER A 95 -29.60 -0.86 11.10
CA SER A 95 -29.60 -2.19 10.49
C SER A 95 -28.25 -2.89 10.65
N VAL A 96 -28.24 -3.99 11.40
CA VAL A 96 -27.03 -4.79 11.69
C VAL A 96 -26.36 -5.31 10.41
N ALA A 97 -27.16 -5.73 9.41
CA ALA A 97 -26.66 -6.26 8.15
C ALA A 97 -25.97 -5.19 7.29
N ASP A 98 -26.58 -4.01 7.12
CA ASP A 98 -25.98 -2.92 6.32
C ASP A 98 -24.78 -2.31 7.05
N GLY A 99 -24.84 -2.23 8.39
CA GLY A 99 -23.70 -1.84 9.23
C GLY A 99 -22.49 -2.75 9.01
N ARG A 100 -22.69 -4.08 8.97
CA ARG A 100 -21.59 -5.04 8.74
C ARG A 100 -20.96 -4.90 7.35
N ARG A 101 -21.79 -4.79 6.30
CA ARG A 101 -21.29 -4.55 4.93
C ARG A 101 -20.50 -3.24 4.83
N LEU A 102 -21.03 -2.16 5.41
CA LEU A 102 -20.36 -0.86 5.40
C LEU A 102 -19.05 -0.90 6.19
N LYS A 103 -19.00 -1.64 7.31
CA LYS A 103 -17.77 -1.87 8.07
C LYS A 103 -16.73 -2.60 7.22
N SER A 104 -17.12 -3.67 6.54
CA SER A 104 -16.23 -4.44 5.66
C SER A 104 -15.68 -3.56 4.53
N MET A 105 -16.54 -2.81 3.85
CA MET A 105 -16.13 -1.84 2.83
C MET A 105 -15.15 -0.79 3.38
N GLY A 106 -15.46 -0.18 4.52
CA GLY A 106 -14.59 0.81 5.16
C GLY A 106 -13.21 0.27 5.54
N LEU A 107 -13.11 -0.99 5.98
CA LEU A 107 -11.82 -1.64 6.25
C LEU A 107 -10.99 -1.82 4.97
N TRP A 108 -11.62 -2.28 3.88
CA TRP A 108 -10.95 -2.44 2.58
C TRP A 108 -10.48 -1.11 1.99
N GLU A 109 -11.27 -0.04 2.19
CA GLU A 109 -10.88 1.33 1.83
C GLU A 109 -9.64 1.78 2.60
N VAL A 110 -9.63 1.62 3.93
CA VAL A 110 -8.44 1.94 4.76
C VAL A 110 -7.23 1.14 4.32
N TYR A 111 -7.39 -0.17 4.08
CA TYR A 111 -6.32 -1.03 3.59
C TYR A 111 -5.77 -0.55 2.23
N SER A 112 -6.63 -0.15 1.30
CA SER A 112 -6.20 0.39 0.00
C SER A 112 -5.39 1.68 0.12
N GLY A 113 -5.77 2.57 1.04
CA GLY A 113 -5.03 3.79 1.35
C GLY A 113 -3.66 3.50 1.95
N MET A 114 -3.56 2.49 2.83
CA MET A 114 -2.29 2.01 3.37
C MET A 114 -1.39 1.44 2.27
N VAL A 115 -1.92 0.62 1.36
CA VAL A 115 -1.15 0.07 0.23
C VAL A 115 -0.60 1.18 -0.66
N LEU A 116 -1.42 2.20 -0.96
CA LEU A 116 -0.96 3.35 -1.76
C LEU A 116 0.16 4.12 -1.04
N LEU A 117 0.04 4.32 0.28
CA LEU A 117 1.09 4.94 1.09
C LEU A 117 2.38 4.11 1.07
N VAL A 118 2.29 2.78 1.25
CA VAL A 118 3.46 1.89 1.15
C VAL A 118 4.09 1.96 -0.23
N ALA A 119 3.31 1.99 -1.31
CA ALA A 119 3.83 2.12 -2.67
C ALA A 119 4.59 3.44 -2.89
N LEU A 120 4.14 4.54 -2.28
CA LEU A 120 4.84 5.82 -2.29
C LEU A 120 6.16 5.78 -1.49
N LEU A 121 6.19 5.08 -0.36
CA LEU A 121 7.37 5.01 0.50
C LEU A 121 8.43 4.03 -0.02
N PHE A 122 8.00 2.90 -0.60
CA PHE A 122 8.89 1.86 -1.09
C PHE A 122 9.64 2.26 -2.34
N ARG A 123 10.98 2.22 -2.30
CA ARG A 123 11.84 2.44 -3.46
C ARG A 123 11.38 1.65 -4.69
N ALA A 124 11.70 2.13 -5.89
CA ALA A 124 11.23 1.54 -7.15
C ALA A 124 11.51 0.02 -7.27
N HIS A 125 12.64 -0.47 -6.74
CA HIS A 125 13.00 -1.88 -6.76
C HIS A 125 12.22 -2.75 -5.74
N ASN A 126 11.51 -2.13 -4.80
CA ASN A 126 10.69 -2.78 -3.77
C ASN A 126 9.20 -2.86 -4.14
N LEU A 127 8.78 -2.14 -5.18
CA LEU A 127 7.42 -2.24 -5.72
C LEU A 127 7.04 -3.67 -6.19
N PRO A 128 7.92 -4.44 -6.84
CA PRO A 128 7.60 -5.81 -7.25
C PRO A 128 7.36 -6.71 -6.03
N THR A 129 8.16 -6.53 -4.99
CA THR A 129 8.01 -7.21 -3.70
C THR A 129 6.62 -6.94 -3.12
N LEU A 130 6.20 -5.67 -3.05
CA LEU A 130 4.84 -5.31 -2.63
C LEU A 130 3.77 -5.98 -3.50
N ALA A 131 3.90 -5.92 -4.82
CA ALA A 131 2.94 -6.53 -5.74
C ALA A 131 2.82 -8.05 -5.56
N CYS A 132 3.95 -8.75 -5.41
CA CYS A 132 3.98 -10.18 -5.09
C CYS A 132 3.33 -10.49 -3.74
N CYS A 133 3.54 -9.65 -2.73
CA CYS A 133 2.92 -9.82 -1.43
C CYS A 133 1.40 -9.72 -1.49
N LEU A 134 0.86 -8.73 -2.20
CA LEU A 134 -0.59 -8.60 -2.41
C LEU A 134 -1.16 -9.78 -3.21
N LEU A 135 -0.40 -10.28 -4.19
CA LEU A 135 -0.77 -11.46 -4.97
C LEU A 135 -0.87 -12.70 -4.07
N ILE A 136 0.13 -12.91 -3.21
CA ILE A 136 0.12 -14.01 -2.24
C ILE A 136 -1.09 -13.87 -1.29
N GLN A 137 -1.35 -12.67 -0.74
CA GLN A 137 -2.52 -12.44 0.11
C GLN A 137 -3.83 -12.83 -0.60
N THR A 138 -3.98 -12.41 -1.86
CA THR A 138 -5.17 -12.72 -2.67
C THR A 138 -5.30 -14.22 -2.94
N ILE A 139 -4.20 -14.90 -3.31
CA ILE A 139 -4.21 -16.34 -3.57
C ILE A 139 -4.52 -17.12 -2.29
N MET A 140 -3.90 -16.79 -1.16
CA MET A 140 -4.16 -17.45 0.12
C MET A 140 -5.63 -17.29 0.53
N ALA A 141 -6.17 -16.08 0.45
CA ALA A 141 -7.56 -15.81 0.80
C ALA A 141 -8.56 -16.55 -0.08
N GLN A 142 -8.35 -16.57 -1.40
CA GLN A 142 -9.31 -17.16 -2.34
C GLN A 142 -9.21 -18.69 -2.43
N PHE A 143 -8.00 -19.23 -2.43
CA PHE A 143 -7.77 -20.64 -2.75
C PHE A 143 -7.42 -21.50 -1.55
N ILE A 144 -6.87 -20.94 -0.47
CA ILE A 144 -6.42 -21.74 0.67
C ILE A 144 -7.41 -21.60 1.83
N TRP A 145 -7.55 -20.41 2.41
CA TRP A 145 -8.35 -20.23 3.62
C TRP A 145 -9.83 -20.49 3.37
N LYS A 146 -10.39 -19.95 2.29
CA LYS A 146 -11.80 -20.16 1.93
C LYS A 146 -12.14 -21.60 1.53
N ARG A 147 -11.20 -22.34 0.93
CA ARG A 147 -11.44 -23.72 0.46
C ARG A 147 -11.23 -24.76 1.56
N LEU A 148 -10.27 -24.52 2.45
CA LEU A 148 -9.81 -25.53 3.40
C LEU A 148 -10.44 -25.37 4.80
N HIS A 149 -11.33 -24.38 4.98
CA HIS A 149 -12.06 -24.11 6.23
C HIS A 149 -11.13 -24.05 7.46
N TYR A 150 -10.02 -23.33 7.32
CA TYR A 150 -9.09 -23.13 8.43
C TYR A 150 -9.73 -22.30 9.55
N ASP A 151 -9.44 -22.66 10.80
CA ASP A 151 -9.92 -21.90 11.95
C ASP A 151 -9.28 -20.50 12.01
N ALA A 152 -9.96 -19.56 12.68
CA ALA A 152 -9.50 -18.18 12.82
C ALA A 152 -8.10 -18.09 13.46
N ALA A 153 -7.76 -18.98 14.40
CA ALA A 153 -6.43 -19.03 15.01
C ALA A 153 -5.36 -19.42 13.98
N GLN A 154 -5.60 -20.44 13.17
CA GLN A 154 -4.67 -20.91 12.14
C GLN A 154 -4.46 -19.82 11.07
N THR A 155 -5.53 -19.20 10.61
CA THR A 155 -5.48 -18.08 9.67
C THR A 155 -4.68 -16.91 10.24
N THR A 156 -4.84 -16.59 11.52
CA THR A 156 -4.09 -15.53 12.21
C THR A 156 -2.59 -15.83 12.27
N ILE A 157 -2.21 -17.07 12.64
CA ILE A 157 -0.81 -17.49 12.69
C ILE A 157 -0.15 -17.37 11.30
N MET A 158 -0.85 -17.80 10.24
CA MET A 158 -0.35 -17.68 8.88
C MET A 158 -0.15 -16.22 8.47
N HIS A 159 -1.10 -15.33 8.76
CA HIS A 159 -0.95 -13.90 8.47
C HIS A 159 0.22 -13.27 9.22
N TYR A 160 0.42 -13.63 10.50
CA TYR A 160 1.58 -13.18 11.26
C TYR A 160 2.89 -13.66 10.62
N TRP A 161 2.97 -14.94 10.27
CA TRP A 161 4.18 -15.51 9.69
C TRP A 161 4.53 -14.89 8.33
N PHE A 162 3.55 -14.70 7.45
CA PHE A 162 3.78 -14.01 6.17
C PHE A 162 4.10 -12.53 6.34
N GLY A 163 3.50 -11.84 7.33
CA GLY A 163 3.84 -10.47 7.67
C GLY A 163 5.31 -10.33 8.05
N GLN A 164 5.81 -11.25 8.88
CA GLN A 164 7.23 -11.33 9.25
C GLN A 164 8.10 -11.72 8.05
N ALA A 165 7.69 -12.69 7.23
CA ALA A 165 8.43 -13.07 6.04
C ALA A 165 8.61 -11.88 5.08
N PHE A 166 7.56 -11.07 4.89
CA PHE A 166 7.64 -9.87 4.07
C PHE A 166 8.55 -8.80 4.67
N PHE A 167 8.55 -8.62 5.99
CA PHE A 167 9.46 -7.71 6.67
C PHE A 167 10.93 -8.01 6.32
N PHE A 168 11.34 -9.28 6.43
CA PHE A 168 12.71 -9.70 6.11
C PHE A 168 12.99 -9.72 4.60
N PHE A 169 12.03 -10.11 3.77
CA PHE A 169 12.19 -10.11 2.31
C PHE A 169 12.40 -8.69 1.75
N GLN A 170 11.93 -7.67 2.47
CA GLN A 170 12.16 -6.27 2.15
C GLN A 170 13.58 -5.78 2.50
N GLY A 171 14.43 -6.65 3.08
CA GLY A 171 15.79 -6.33 3.49
C GLY A 171 15.90 -5.76 4.90
N ASN A 172 14.79 -5.69 5.65
CA ASN A 172 14.84 -5.28 7.06
C ASN A 172 15.40 -6.40 7.94
N SER A 173 15.89 -6.02 9.11
CA SER A 173 16.31 -6.93 10.17
C SER A 173 15.89 -6.39 11.54
N ASN A 174 16.18 -7.13 12.60
CA ASN A 174 15.97 -6.66 13.97
C ASN A 174 17.02 -5.62 14.42
N ASN A 175 17.93 -5.20 13.52
CA ASN A 175 18.91 -4.18 13.78
C ASN A 175 18.44 -2.82 13.26
N ILE A 176 18.56 -1.78 14.08
CA ILE A 176 18.28 -0.39 13.73
C ILE A 176 19.06 0.08 12.50
N ALA A 177 20.23 -0.50 12.23
CA ALA A 177 21.05 -0.18 11.05
C ALA A 177 20.37 -0.50 9.71
N THR A 178 19.36 -1.37 9.69
CA THR A 178 18.61 -1.71 8.47
C THR A 178 17.40 -0.81 8.21
N VAL A 179 17.09 0.09 9.14
CA VAL A 179 15.97 1.05 9.00
C VAL A 179 16.36 2.12 7.97
N ASP A 180 15.66 2.15 6.84
CA ASP A 180 15.85 3.17 5.82
C ASP A 180 15.21 4.50 6.25
N ILE A 181 15.98 5.39 6.86
CA ILE A 181 15.50 6.71 7.32
C ILE A 181 15.16 7.63 6.13
N SER A 182 15.73 7.38 4.94
CA SER A 182 15.49 8.25 3.77
C SER A 182 14.02 8.30 3.34
N VAL A 183 13.26 7.24 3.62
CA VAL A 183 11.81 7.20 3.33
C VAL A 183 11.00 8.16 4.22
N GLY A 184 11.56 8.56 5.37
CA GLY A 184 10.96 9.55 6.27
C GLY A 184 10.92 10.96 5.67
N PHE A 185 11.72 11.22 4.63
CA PHE A 185 11.82 12.52 3.98
C PHE A 185 11.00 12.62 2.69
N VAL A 186 10.23 11.58 2.33
CA VAL A 186 9.41 11.60 1.11
C VAL A 186 8.38 12.72 1.20
N GLY A 187 8.49 13.71 0.31
CA GLY A 187 7.61 14.88 0.29
C GLY A 187 7.95 15.98 1.31
N LEU A 188 8.97 15.83 2.16
CA LEU A 188 9.36 16.89 3.11
C LEU A 188 10.43 17.80 2.52
N GLU A 189 10.18 19.12 2.53
CA GLU A 189 11.19 20.12 2.11
C GLU A 189 12.22 20.42 3.22
N SER A 190 11.78 20.32 4.47
CA SER A 190 12.59 20.50 5.67
C SER A 190 12.30 19.38 6.66
N TYR A 191 13.29 19.05 7.50
CA TYR A 191 13.12 18.01 8.50
C TYR A 191 12.09 18.44 9.55
N VAL A 192 11.03 17.65 9.66
CA VAL A 192 10.08 17.70 10.76
C VAL A 192 10.09 16.31 11.40
N GLU A 193 10.41 16.24 12.69
CA GLU A 193 10.68 14.98 13.38
C GLU A 193 9.47 14.03 13.35
N ALA A 194 8.29 14.51 13.73
CA ALA A 194 7.12 13.64 13.88
C ALA A 194 6.68 12.95 12.56
N PRO A 195 6.50 13.66 11.42
CA PRO A 195 6.21 13.00 10.15
C PRO A 195 7.33 12.07 9.67
N ALA A 196 8.59 12.48 9.84
CA ALA A 196 9.72 11.65 9.40
C ALA A 196 9.78 10.32 10.15
N VAL A 197 9.66 10.36 11.48
CA VAL A 197 9.63 9.16 12.32
C VAL A 197 8.44 8.28 11.96
N PHE A 198 7.25 8.87 11.77
CA PHE A 198 6.05 8.12 11.39
C PHE A 198 6.22 7.41 10.05
N LEU A 199 6.65 8.11 9.00
CA LEU A 199 6.81 7.54 7.67
C LEU A 199 7.91 6.47 7.63
N THR A 200 9.03 6.69 8.34
CA THR A 200 10.09 5.68 8.50
C THR A 200 9.54 4.43 9.19
N ALA A 201 8.88 4.57 10.34
CA ALA A 201 8.30 3.43 11.05
C ALA A 201 7.25 2.70 10.21
N PHE A 202 6.38 3.44 9.51
CA PHE A 202 5.35 2.89 8.65
C PHE A 202 5.95 2.09 7.49
N SER A 203 7.00 2.59 6.84
CA SER A 203 7.71 1.86 5.78
C SER A 203 8.44 0.63 6.31
N THR A 204 9.10 0.73 7.47
CA THR A 204 9.83 -0.39 8.08
C THR A 204 8.89 -1.55 8.45
N TYR A 205 7.74 -1.24 9.05
CA TYR A 205 6.77 -2.25 9.50
C TYR A 205 5.62 -2.49 8.51
N ALA A 206 5.76 -2.05 7.25
CA ALA A 206 4.72 -2.18 6.22
C ALA A 206 4.25 -3.63 6.03
N GLY A 207 5.15 -4.61 6.12
CA GLY A 207 4.79 -6.03 6.01
C GLY A 207 3.81 -6.52 7.06
N PRO A 208 4.23 -6.57 8.34
CA PRO A 208 3.35 -6.97 9.43
C PRO A 208 2.06 -6.14 9.46
N LEU A 209 2.15 -4.84 9.18
CA LEU A 209 0.99 -3.95 9.16
C LEU A 209 -0.02 -4.32 8.07
N LEU A 210 0.43 -4.46 6.82
CA LEU A 210 -0.47 -4.81 5.70
C LEU A 210 -1.10 -6.19 5.91
N TRP A 211 -0.34 -7.17 6.39
CA TRP A 211 -0.89 -8.51 6.68
C TRP A 211 -1.87 -8.51 7.85
N ALA A 212 -1.61 -7.73 8.91
CA ALA A 212 -2.54 -7.58 10.02
C ALA A 212 -3.84 -6.88 9.58
N CYS A 213 -3.75 -5.80 8.80
CA CYS A 213 -4.92 -5.13 8.25
C CYS A 213 -5.72 -6.04 7.30
N HIS A 214 -5.03 -6.81 6.45
CA HIS A 214 -5.66 -7.81 5.58
C HIS A 214 -6.41 -8.88 6.38
N LEU A 215 -5.84 -9.39 7.48
CA LEU A 215 -6.50 -10.34 8.38
C LEU A 215 -7.82 -9.77 8.92
N VAL A 216 -7.80 -8.52 9.38
CA VAL A 216 -8.99 -7.84 9.90
C VAL A 216 -10.06 -7.68 8.81
N CYS A 217 -9.66 -7.35 7.58
CA CYS A 217 -10.56 -7.26 6.43
C CYS A 217 -11.17 -8.65 6.10
N TYR A 218 -10.33 -9.69 6.06
CA TYR A 218 -10.73 -11.06 5.75
C TYR A 218 -11.73 -11.61 6.77
N LEU A 219 -11.41 -11.54 8.08
CA LEU A 219 -12.28 -12.01 9.16
C LEU A 219 -13.59 -11.21 9.26
N SER A 220 -13.58 -9.95 8.84
CA SER A 220 -14.80 -9.13 8.80
C SER A 220 -15.70 -9.49 7.62
N SER A 221 -15.13 -9.98 6.51
CA SER A 221 -15.87 -10.39 5.31
C SER A 221 -16.36 -11.84 5.36
N GLU A 222 -15.75 -12.72 6.16
CA GLU A 222 -16.16 -14.13 6.29
C GLU A 222 -17.41 -14.31 7.18
N LYS A 223 -17.73 -13.30 8.00
CA LYS A 223 -18.93 -13.27 8.85
C LYS A 223 -20.19 -12.81 8.09
N ASP A 224 -20.13 -12.69 6.77
CA ASP A 224 -21.26 -12.43 5.86
C ASP A 224 -21.69 -13.73 5.16
#